data_AF-S5MZA3-F1
#
_entry.id   AF-S5MZA3-F1
#
_cell.length_a   1.000
_cell.length_b   1.000
_cell.length_c   1.000
_cell.angle_alpha   90.00
_cell.angle_beta   90.00
_cell.angle_gamma   90.00
#
_symmetry.space_group_name_H-M   'P 1'
#
loop_
_entity.id
_entity.type
_entity.pdbx_description
1 polymer ?
#
loop_
_entity_poly.entity_id
_entity_poly.type
_entity_poly.pdbx_seq_one_letter_code
_entity_poly.pdbx_strand_id
1 'polypeptide(L)'
;MAVCGNGEVEEDEICDCGKKGCAEMPPPCCNPDTCKLSDGSECSSGVCCNSCKLKQKGEVCRLAHDECDVTEYCNGTSEVCEDLFVQNGHPCENRKWICINGTCQSGEQQC
;
A
#
# COMPACT_ATOMS: atom_id res chain seq x y z
N MET A 1 -2.26 -5.63 -24.01
CA MET A 1 -2.08 -7.05 -23.67
C MET A 1 -1.10 -7.06 -22.53
N ALA A 2 -1.44 -7.73 -21.44
CA ALA A 2 -0.54 -7.84 -20.29
C ALA A 2 0.80 -8.49 -20.68
N VAL A 3 1.91 -8.01 -20.11
CA VAL A 3 3.27 -8.46 -20.39
C VAL A 3 3.95 -8.90 -19.09
N CYS A 4 3.78 -10.17 -18.75
CA CYS A 4 4.38 -10.73 -17.56
C CYS A 4 5.91 -10.59 -17.50
N GLY A 5 6.39 -10.09 -16.37
CA GLY A 5 7.80 -9.87 -16.07
C GLY A 5 8.29 -8.46 -16.40
N ASN A 6 7.40 -7.52 -16.68
CA ASN A 6 7.71 -6.10 -16.87
C ASN A 6 7.76 -5.32 -15.55
N GLY A 7 7.26 -5.90 -14.46
CA GLY A 7 7.24 -5.32 -13.11
C GLY A 7 5.99 -4.49 -12.79
N GLU A 8 4.97 -4.53 -13.64
CA GLU A 8 3.69 -3.83 -13.46
C GLU A 8 2.55 -4.83 -13.46
N VAL A 9 1.66 -4.77 -12.46
CA VAL A 9 0.49 -5.64 -12.41
C VAL A 9 -0.57 -5.11 -13.38
N GLU A 10 -0.81 -5.84 -14.47
CA GLU A 10 -1.82 -5.55 -15.49
C GLU A 10 -3.09 -6.42 -15.29
N GLU A 11 -4.18 -6.18 -16.04
CA GLU A 11 -5.53 -6.74 -15.77
C GLU A 11 -5.61 -8.27 -15.59
N ASP A 12 -4.74 -9.04 -16.22
CA ASP A 12 -4.72 -10.52 -16.15
C ASP A 12 -3.70 -11.08 -15.13
N GLU A 13 -3.00 -10.21 -14.41
CA GLU A 13 -1.91 -10.55 -13.50
C GLU A 13 -2.30 -10.31 -12.03
N ILE A 14 -1.77 -11.12 -11.13
CA ILE A 14 -1.97 -10.94 -9.68
C ILE A 14 -0.74 -10.27 -9.06
N CYS A 15 0.43 -10.52 -9.65
CA CYS A 15 1.71 -10.01 -9.21
C CYS A 15 2.65 -9.95 -10.39
N ASP A 16 3.53 -8.96 -10.41
CA ASP A 16 4.67 -8.94 -11.32
C ASP A 16 5.87 -8.37 -10.57
N CYS A 17 6.84 -9.24 -10.26
CA CYS A 17 8.10 -8.85 -9.61
C CYS A 17 9.22 -8.55 -10.61
N GLY A 18 8.92 -8.53 -11.92
CA GLY A 18 9.88 -8.36 -13.00
C GLY A 18 10.86 -9.54 -13.12
N LYS A 19 11.53 -9.64 -14.27
CA LYS A 19 12.48 -10.75 -14.54
C LYS A 19 13.60 -10.92 -13.49
N LYS A 20 13.99 -9.85 -12.82
CA LYS A 20 15.04 -9.87 -11.79
C LYS A 20 14.49 -9.85 -10.37
N GLY A 21 13.43 -9.09 -10.09
CA GLY A 21 12.94 -8.93 -8.71
C GLY A 21 12.38 -10.24 -8.13
N CYS A 22 11.85 -11.14 -8.96
CA CYS A 22 11.44 -12.47 -8.51
C CYS A 22 12.62 -13.35 -8.06
N ALA A 23 13.85 -13.08 -8.52
CA ALA A 23 15.04 -13.86 -8.14
C ALA A 23 15.71 -13.35 -6.85
N GLU A 24 15.36 -12.15 -6.39
CA GLU A 24 16.02 -11.49 -5.26
C GLU A 24 15.42 -11.89 -3.89
N MET A 25 14.25 -12.53 -3.85
CA MET A 25 13.63 -13.07 -2.62
C MET A 25 13.20 -14.54 -2.76
N PRO A 26 14.00 -15.51 -2.27
CA PRO A 26 13.59 -16.92 -2.21
C PRO A 26 12.87 -17.28 -0.90
N PRO A 27 11.75 -18.04 -0.94
CA PRO A 27 10.98 -18.41 -2.13
C PRO A 27 10.14 -17.22 -2.65
N PRO A 28 10.06 -17.00 -3.97
CA PRO A 28 9.33 -15.85 -4.49
C PRO A 28 7.82 -16.06 -4.32
N CYS A 29 7.16 -15.06 -3.75
CA CYS A 29 5.71 -15.07 -3.56
C CYS A 29 4.94 -15.08 -4.88
N CYS A 30 5.60 -14.64 -5.95
CA CYS A 30 5.08 -14.54 -7.30
C CYS A 30 5.87 -15.43 -8.25
N ASN A 31 5.15 -16.12 -9.14
CA ASN A 31 5.73 -16.95 -10.17
C ASN A 31 6.12 -16.09 -11.39
N PRO A 32 7.42 -16.00 -11.75
CA PRO A 32 7.92 -15.11 -12.79
C PRO A 32 7.48 -15.47 -14.22
N ASP A 33 7.02 -16.70 -14.45
CA ASP A 33 6.59 -17.17 -15.78
C ASP A 33 5.09 -16.96 -16.01
N THR A 34 4.32 -16.80 -14.94
CA THR A 34 2.85 -16.76 -14.99
C THR A 34 2.22 -15.51 -14.39
N CYS A 35 2.99 -14.68 -13.67
CA CYS A 35 2.52 -13.48 -12.98
C CYS A 35 1.31 -13.74 -12.05
N LYS A 36 1.38 -14.91 -11.41
CA LYS A 36 0.43 -15.41 -10.41
C LYS A 36 1.16 -15.72 -9.12
N LEU A 37 0.42 -15.74 -8.03
CA LEU A 37 0.96 -16.14 -6.73
C LEU A 37 1.48 -17.58 -6.79
N SER A 38 2.65 -17.80 -6.18
CA SER A 38 3.21 -19.13 -5.95
C SER A 38 2.34 -19.92 -4.97
N ASP A 39 2.44 -21.26 -5.03
CA ASP A 39 1.66 -22.14 -4.16
C ASP A 39 1.84 -21.80 -2.67
N GLY A 40 0.73 -21.54 -1.98
CA GLY A 40 0.71 -21.19 -0.55
C GLY A 40 0.94 -19.71 -0.24
N SER A 41 1.23 -18.87 -1.24
CA SER A 41 1.29 -17.41 -1.07
C SER A 41 -0.11 -16.79 -1.01
N GLU A 42 -0.27 -15.77 -0.16
CA GLU A 42 -1.50 -14.98 -0.03
C GLU A 42 -1.35 -13.56 -0.60
N CYS A 43 -0.10 -13.12 -0.80
CA CYS A 43 0.26 -11.77 -1.23
C CYS A 43 1.67 -11.76 -1.83
N SER A 44 2.08 -10.67 -2.50
CA SER A 44 3.40 -10.56 -3.13
C SER A 44 4.16 -9.25 -2.89
N SER A 45 3.52 -8.08 -2.80
CA SER A 45 4.26 -6.80 -2.86
C SER A 45 3.75 -5.70 -1.93
N GLY A 46 2.51 -5.81 -1.41
CA GLY A 46 1.94 -4.78 -0.55
C GLY A 46 2.60 -4.67 0.83
N VAL A 47 2.51 -3.50 1.48
CA VAL A 47 3.08 -3.25 2.83
C VAL A 47 2.45 -4.13 3.92
N CYS A 48 1.24 -4.66 3.66
CA CYS A 48 0.57 -5.66 4.49
C CYS A 48 0.91 -7.10 4.10
N CYS A 49 1.91 -7.30 3.24
CA CYS A 49 2.49 -8.60 2.94
C CYS A 49 3.80 -8.80 3.72
N ASN A 50 3.94 -9.95 4.36
CA ASN A 50 5.19 -10.36 5.00
C ASN A 50 5.42 -11.85 4.76
N SER A 51 6.57 -12.20 4.18
CA SER A 51 6.91 -13.60 3.85
C SER A 51 5.79 -14.33 3.09
N CYS A 52 5.22 -13.67 2.07
CA CYS A 52 4.11 -14.18 1.25
C CYS A 52 2.80 -14.43 2.00
N LYS A 53 2.66 -13.89 3.22
CA LYS A 53 1.46 -13.99 4.07
C LYS A 53 0.92 -12.62 4.41
N LEU A 54 -0.40 -12.52 4.52
CA LEU A 54 -1.03 -11.29 4.97
C LEU A 54 -0.67 -11.04 6.43
N LYS A 55 -0.24 -9.82 6.73
CA LYS A 55 -0.03 -9.35 8.10
C LYS A 55 -1.33 -9.43 8.89
N GLN A 56 -1.24 -9.60 10.21
CA GLN A 56 -2.43 -9.74 11.03
C GLN A 56 -3.23 -8.43 11.07
N LYS A 57 -4.54 -8.57 11.32
CA LYS A 57 -5.40 -7.42 11.54
C LYS A 57 -4.90 -6.59 12.72
N GLY A 58 -4.73 -5.29 12.50
CA GLY A 58 -4.26 -4.37 13.54
C GLY A 58 -2.74 -4.16 13.57
N GLU A 59 -1.97 -4.77 12.68
CA GLU A 59 -0.58 -4.37 12.46
C GLU A 59 -0.53 -3.02 11.72
N VAL A 60 0.28 -2.07 12.21
CA VAL A 60 0.45 -0.76 11.57
C VAL A 60 1.07 -0.94 10.19
N CYS A 61 0.45 -0.36 9.18
CA CYS A 61 0.99 -0.34 7.81
C CYS A 61 1.47 1.04 7.35
N ARG A 62 0.85 2.11 7.85
CA ARG A 62 1.27 3.49 7.60
C ARG A 62 0.99 4.33 8.84
N LEU A 63 1.96 5.18 9.19
CA LEU A 63 1.82 6.11 10.31
C LEU A 63 1.22 7.41 9.79
N ALA A 64 0.36 8.03 10.61
CA ALA A 64 -0.15 9.38 10.33
C ALA A 64 1.02 10.37 10.19
N HIS A 65 1.01 11.18 9.14
CA HIS A 65 2.05 12.17 8.92
C HIS A 65 1.76 13.51 9.62
N ASP A 66 0.48 13.88 9.80
CA ASP A 66 0.05 15.12 10.45
C ASP A 66 -1.29 14.93 11.19
N GLU A 67 -1.88 16.04 11.69
CA GLU A 67 -3.16 16.03 12.40
C GLU A 67 -4.41 15.81 11.51
N CYS A 68 -4.25 15.97 10.20
CA CYS A 68 -5.26 15.70 9.18
C CYS A 68 -5.16 14.29 8.60
N ASP A 69 -4.18 13.52 9.06
CA ASP A 69 -3.90 12.17 8.63
C ASP A 69 -4.24 11.14 9.72
N VAL A 70 -4.48 9.88 9.35
CA VAL A 70 -4.72 8.80 10.33
C VAL A 70 -3.71 7.67 10.18
N THR A 71 -3.44 6.98 11.29
CA THR A 71 -2.60 5.78 11.25
C THR A 71 -3.43 4.61 10.76
N GLU A 72 -2.98 3.92 9.71
CA GLU A 72 -3.66 2.76 9.17
C GLU A 72 -3.02 1.44 9.58
N TYR A 73 -3.88 0.45 9.54
CA TYR A 73 -3.60 -0.89 10.00
C TYR A 73 -4.01 -1.88 8.93
N CYS A 74 -3.22 -2.94 8.79
CA CYS A 74 -3.60 -4.07 7.96
C CYS A 74 -4.93 -4.65 8.44
N ASN A 75 -5.80 -5.01 7.51
CA ASN A 75 -7.11 -5.59 7.82
C ASN A 75 -7.05 -7.13 7.98
N GLY A 76 -5.91 -7.75 7.64
CA GLY A 76 -5.71 -9.21 7.66
C GLY A 76 -6.27 -9.95 6.44
N THR A 77 -6.78 -9.24 5.45
CA THR A 77 -7.45 -9.80 4.27
C THR A 77 -6.97 -9.20 2.94
N SER A 78 -6.13 -8.15 2.98
CA SER A 78 -5.56 -7.47 1.82
C SER A 78 -4.09 -7.12 2.07
N GLU A 79 -3.27 -7.19 1.03
CA GLU A 79 -1.88 -6.73 1.07
C GLU A 79 -1.76 -5.21 0.92
N VAL A 80 -2.83 -4.58 0.41
CA VAL A 80 -2.93 -3.12 0.25
C VAL A 80 -3.30 -2.50 1.59
N CYS A 81 -2.53 -1.49 1.99
CA CYS A 81 -2.87 -0.58 3.07
C CYS A 81 -3.67 0.57 2.45
N GLU A 82 -4.94 0.67 2.80
CA GLU A 82 -5.80 1.76 2.34
C GLU A 82 -5.31 3.08 2.94
N ASP A 83 -5.25 4.13 2.13
CA ASP A 83 -4.91 5.48 2.57
C ASP A 83 -6.19 6.20 3.02
N LEU A 84 -6.31 6.41 4.32
CA LEU A 84 -7.42 7.07 4.98
C LEU A 84 -6.91 8.36 5.61
N PHE A 85 -7.78 9.37 5.63
CA PHE A 85 -7.44 10.66 6.22
C PHE A 85 -8.62 11.23 7.00
N VAL A 86 -8.33 12.21 7.86
CA VAL A 86 -9.34 12.98 8.56
C VAL A 86 -10.24 13.66 7.53
N GLN A 87 -11.54 13.63 7.80
CA GLN A 87 -12.56 14.13 6.87
C GLN A 87 -12.23 15.55 6.37
N ASN A 88 -12.34 15.73 5.05
CA ASN A 88 -12.17 17.04 4.41
C ASN A 88 -13.05 18.11 5.08
N GLY A 89 -12.45 19.27 5.37
CA GLY A 89 -13.09 20.37 6.10
C GLY A 89 -12.93 20.34 7.62
N HIS A 90 -12.31 19.28 8.19
CA HIS A 90 -11.99 19.26 9.62
C HIS A 90 -11.02 20.39 9.97
N PRO A 91 -11.27 21.18 11.05
CA PRO A 91 -10.36 22.26 11.44
C PRO A 91 -9.01 21.75 11.93
N CYS A 92 -7.92 22.37 11.49
CA CYS A 92 -6.54 22.06 11.88
C CYS A 92 -5.77 23.33 12.27
N GLU A 93 -4.57 23.19 12.84
CA GLU A 93 -3.70 24.24 13.37
C GLU A 93 -4.44 25.24 14.26
N ASN A 94 -5.01 24.77 15.37
CA ASN A 94 -5.83 25.60 16.27
C ASN A 94 -7.04 26.25 15.56
N ARG A 95 -7.65 25.55 14.59
CA ARG A 95 -8.81 26.00 13.79
C ARG A 95 -8.53 27.16 12.84
N LYS A 96 -7.27 27.39 12.48
CA LYS A 96 -6.90 28.40 11.47
C LYS A 96 -7.15 27.92 10.04
N TRP A 97 -7.06 26.61 9.83
CA TRP A 97 -7.08 25.99 8.51
C TRP A 97 -7.99 24.76 8.50
N ILE A 98 -8.06 24.09 7.34
CA ILE A 98 -8.88 22.90 7.13
C ILE A 98 -8.07 21.76 6.53
N CYS A 99 -8.42 20.53 6.92
CA CYS A 99 -7.91 19.32 6.31
C CYS A 99 -8.45 19.13 4.89
N ILE A 100 -7.57 18.86 3.93
CA ILE A 100 -7.93 18.42 2.58
C ILE A 100 -6.97 17.29 2.16
N ASN A 101 -7.53 16.12 1.89
CA ASN A 101 -6.81 14.92 1.42
C ASN A 101 -5.61 14.56 2.31
N GLY A 102 -5.81 14.52 3.63
CA GLY A 102 -4.76 14.14 4.57
C GLY A 102 -3.82 15.27 4.98
N THR A 103 -3.85 16.44 4.34
CA THR A 103 -2.97 17.56 4.70
C THR A 103 -3.75 18.74 5.28
N CYS A 104 -3.20 19.35 6.34
CA CYS A 104 -3.69 20.65 6.82
C CYS A 104 -3.31 21.78 5.84
N GLN A 105 -4.29 22.39 5.18
CA GLN A 105 -4.07 23.41 4.15
C GLN A 105 -3.74 24.77 4.78
N SER A 106 -2.50 24.93 5.25
CA SER A 106 -2.04 26.19 5.82
C SER A 106 -1.66 27.21 4.76
N GLY A 107 -1.85 28.50 5.04
CA GLY A 107 -1.46 29.59 4.14
C GLY A 107 0.06 29.68 3.91
N GLU A 108 0.87 29.13 4.83
CA GLU A 108 2.32 29.00 4.65
C GLU A 108 2.69 27.92 3.63
N GLN A 109 1.91 26.83 3.53
CA GLN A 109 2.12 25.80 2.50
C GLN A 109 1.72 26.25 1.09
N GLN A 110 0.92 27.31 0.97
CA GLN A 110 0.41 27.82 -0.31
C GLN A 110 1.29 28.94 -0.92
N CYS A 111 2.27 29.46 -0.18
CA CYS A 111 3.18 30.54 -0.61
C CYS A 111 4.57 30.00 -0.96
#